data_AF-A0A0P7B7V1-F1
#
_entry.id   AF-A0A0P7B7V1-F1
#
_cell.length_a   1.000
_cell.length_b   1.000
_cell.length_c   1.000
_cell.angle_alpha   90.00
_cell.angle_beta   90.00
_cell.angle_gamma   90.00
#
_symmetry.space_group_name_H-M   'P 1'
#
loop_
_entity.id
_entity.type
_entity.pdbx_description
1 polymer ?
#
loop_
_entity_poly.entity_id
_entity_poly.type
_entity_poly.pdbx_seq_one_letter_code
_entity_poly.pdbx_strand_id
1 'polypeptide(L)'
;MDSFWSALAAFSADSGPGRTQQQLDAALRDHAVAVKQVIAAHRQAITANAAEIFRKIDPARDAIAFLNVLLVALDRSHPPPGILRVSILDQTMRFLLKFNPHQTRYVGLMFRKLLENIAHGQLFPPILSVDVVASAMLRIDPSGSMFTSTHLILVKHAYESSCIEPSLKVLDCDITFYPNMAGQRDAKLLCDPDNTPAAYISVDTGLTDSVRAPMVLEYNLLCGLCYMARKDWTRAHRALELVITHPSRDKGVSKIMDDAYKRWILVGLLKDGKEPTLPPYTSHFAKATYTTLGLPYKSVASLFSTPNAAQLKSEVEGNHQVWADDNNLALVKEVASSYQKWQIINLRDIFTHISLPELRQITLSAETGEPITSDYVITTLVREMIDSKLLNGELVEGTTNRDRYLKFSDDDDLMTETDFAREIAQRHHNIEALGSQYKAANERLSSSKEYVKHLVREQKRGEKDGSDAGIGFDTHIEDEDLMTGIMTHG
;
A
#
# COMPACT_ATOMS: atom_id res chain seq x y z
N MET A 1 39.55 -8.61 23.36
CA MET A 1 39.21 -9.54 22.27
C MET A 1 38.77 -10.89 22.82
N ASP A 2 39.48 -11.47 23.80
CA ASP A 2 39.09 -12.75 24.43
C ASP A 2 37.72 -12.70 25.12
N SER A 3 37.41 -11.60 25.81
CA SER A 3 36.08 -11.33 26.38
C SER A 3 34.96 -11.33 25.34
N PHE A 4 35.25 -10.87 24.12
CA PHE A 4 34.29 -10.87 23.01
C PHE A 4 34.06 -12.27 22.46
N TRP A 5 35.13 -13.01 22.18
CA TRP A 5 35.00 -14.40 21.74
C TRP A 5 34.37 -15.29 22.81
N SER A 6 34.63 -15.04 24.09
CA SER A 6 33.98 -15.73 25.20
C SER A 6 32.48 -15.45 25.26
N ALA A 7 32.05 -14.21 25.02
CA ALA A 7 30.63 -13.87 24.97
C ALA A 7 29.92 -14.53 23.78
N LEU A 8 30.60 -14.60 22.62
CA LEU A 8 30.07 -15.34 21.47
C LEU A 8 30.02 -16.85 21.70
N ALA A 9 31.07 -17.43 22.28
CA ALA A 9 31.14 -18.85 22.57
C ALA A 9 30.15 -19.31 23.66
N ALA A 10 29.74 -18.40 24.54
CA ALA A 10 28.71 -18.68 25.55
C ALA A 10 27.33 -18.93 24.93
N PHE A 11 27.09 -18.45 23.70
CA PHE A 11 25.88 -18.71 22.95
C PHE A 11 26.12 -19.75 21.84
N SER A 12 25.46 -20.90 21.95
CA SER A 12 25.35 -21.85 20.84
C SER A 12 24.01 -21.68 20.15
N ALA A 13 24.03 -21.26 18.88
CA ALA A 13 22.85 -21.16 18.02
C ALA A 13 22.28 -22.55 17.68
N ASP A 14 23.13 -23.57 17.66
CA ASP A 14 22.70 -24.96 17.50
C ASP A 14 22.07 -25.41 18.82
N SER A 15 20.74 -25.50 18.80
CA SER A 15 19.95 -26.16 19.83
C SER A 15 20.40 -27.61 19.94
N GLY A 16 21.17 -27.93 20.98
CA GLY A 16 21.32 -29.32 21.40
C GLY A 16 19.92 -29.96 21.56
N PRO A 17 19.77 -31.26 21.28
CA PRO A 17 18.49 -31.94 21.41
C PRO A 17 17.97 -31.77 22.85
N GLY A 18 16.85 -31.06 23.02
CA GLY A 18 16.18 -30.89 24.31
C GLY A 18 16.01 -29.47 24.86
N ARG A 19 16.49 -28.41 24.18
CA ARG A 19 16.27 -27.02 24.64
C ARG A 19 14.82 -26.58 24.39
N THR A 20 14.10 -26.13 25.42
CA THR A 20 12.73 -25.61 25.26
C THR A 20 12.75 -24.21 24.62
N GLN A 21 11.64 -23.80 23.99
CA GLN A 21 11.51 -22.44 23.41
C GLN A 21 11.74 -21.34 24.45
N GLN A 22 11.33 -21.54 25.70
CA GLN A 22 11.58 -20.58 26.79
C GLN A 22 13.07 -20.45 27.12
N GLN A 23 13.79 -21.58 27.16
CA GLN A 23 15.24 -21.59 27.38
C GLN A 23 16.00 -20.98 26.21
N LEU A 24 15.45 -21.05 24.99
CA LEU A 24 16.02 -20.40 23.81
C LEU A 24 15.80 -18.88 23.84
N ASP A 25 14.58 -18.44 24.15
CA ASP A 25 14.25 -17.01 24.29
C ASP A 25 15.13 -16.33 25.34
N ALA A 26 15.27 -16.95 26.52
CA ALA A 26 16.15 -16.45 27.58
C ALA A 26 17.61 -16.33 27.11
N ALA A 27 18.12 -17.36 26.41
CA ALA A 27 19.48 -17.36 25.89
C ALA A 27 19.74 -16.24 24.87
N LEU A 28 18.76 -15.98 23.99
CA LEU A 28 18.86 -14.94 22.98
C LEU A 28 18.82 -13.55 23.60
N ARG A 29 18.02 -13.35 24.66
CA ARG A 29 18.02 -12.09 25.44
C ARG A 29 19.35 -11.88 26.15
N ASP A 30 19.84 -12.91 26.84
CA ASP A 30 21.12 -12.86 27.55
C ASP A 30 22.28 -12.60 26.58
N HIS A 31 22.26 -13.27 25.42
CA HIS A 31 23.24 -13.05 24.36
C HIS A 31 23.20 -11.62 23.82
N ALA A 32 22.01 -11.09 23.51
CA ALA A 32 21.85 -9.71 23.05
C ALA A 32 22.38 -8.69 24.06
N VAL A 33 22.14 -8.91 25.36
CA VAL A 33 22.67 -8.06 26.44
C VAL A 33 24.19 -8.19 26.54
N ALA A 34 24.73 -9.42 26.55
CA ALA A 34 26.15 -9.68 26.65
C ALA A 34 26.95 -9.06 25.48
N VAL A 35 26.50 -9.27 24.25
CA VAL A 35 27.08 -8.68 23.04
C VAL A 35 27.09 -7.16 23.13
N LYS A 36 25.97 -6.54 23.53
CA LYS A 36 25.86 -5.09 23.68
C LYS A 36 26.86 -4.54 24.71
N GLN A 37 27.00 -5.20 25.85
CA GLN A 37 27.93 -4.80 26.92
C GLN A 37 29.39 -4.90 26.47
N VAL A 38 29.76 -6.02 25.85
CA VAL A 38 31.13 -6.25 25.35
C VAL A 38 31.49 -5.23 24.28
N ILE A 39 30.58 -4.92 23.37
CA ILE A 39 30.82 -3.95 22.29
C ILE A 39 30.97 -2.54 22.84
N ALA A 40 30.19 -2.17 23.86
CA ALA A 40 30.37 -0.90 24.55
C ALA A 40 31.74 -0.81 25.25
N ALA A 41 32.19 -1.90 25.90
CA ALA A 41 33.45 -1.94 26.63
C ALA A 41 34.70 -1.99 25.73
N HIS A 42 34.60 -2.57 24.53
CA HIS A 42 35.75 -2.84 23.66
C HIS A 42 35.62 -2.25 22.25
N ARG A 43 34.85 -1.17 22.11
CA ARG A 43 34.50 -0.56 20.82
C ARG A 43 35.68 -0.34 19.88
N GLN A 44 36.75 0.32 20.34
CA GLN A 44 37.93 0.62 19.52
C GLN A 44 38.64 -0.64 19.01
N ALA A 45 38.82 -1.64 19.89
CA ALA A 45 39.45 -2.89 19.52
C ALA A 45 38.63 -3.68 18.49
N ILE A 46 37.30 -3.62 18.58
CA ILE A 46 36.38 -4.28 17.65
C ILE A 46 36.42 -3.58 16.29
N THR A 47 36.41 -2.23 16.25
CA THR A 47 36.57 -1.48 15.00
C THR A 47 37.90 -1.81 14.32
N ALA A 48 39.01 -1.87 15.07
CA ALA A 48 40.33 -2.18 14.52
C ALA A 48 40.43 -3.60 13.95
N ASN A 49 39.68 -4.57 14.49
CA ASN A 49 39.76 -5.99 14.11
C ASN A 49 38.51 -6.48 13.35
N ALA A 50 37.64 -5.59 12.87
CA ALA A 50 36.33 -5.93 12.30
C ALA A 50 36.43 -6.95 11.15
N ALA A 51 37.41 -6.80 10.26
CA ALA A 51 37.60 -7.72 9.12
C ALA A 51 37.92 -9.17 9.56
N GLU A 52 38.69 -9.36 10.63
CA GLU A 52 38.97 -10.71 11.16
C GLU A 52 37.73 -11.27 11.85
N ILE A 53 37.00 -10.43 12.58
CA ILE A 53 35.76 -10.81 13.27
C ILE A 53 34.72 -11.33 12.25
N PHE A 54 34.52 -10.62 11.13
CA PHE A 54 33.57 -11.03 10.09
C PHE A 54 33.93 -12.33 9.35
N ARG A 55 35.20 -12.75 9.38
CA ARG A 55 35.60 -14.07 8.84
C ARG A 55 35.16 -15.23 9.74
N LYS A 56 34.98 -14.98 11.04
CA LYS A 56 34.65 -16.00 12.05
C LYS A 56 33.16 -16.03 12.42
N ILE A 57 32.40 -14.98 12.11
CA ILE A 57 30.96 -14.89 12.40
C ILE A 57 30.15 -15.06 11.10
N ASP A 58 29.04 -15.79 11.19
CA ASP A 58 28.07 -15.95 10.11
C ASP A 58 26.72 -15.30 10.50
N PRO A 59 26.19 -14.34 9.72
CA PRO A 59 24.90 -13.70 10.04
C PRO A 59 23.71 -14.67 10.04
N ALA A 60 23.82 -15.84 9.41
CA ALA A 60 22.78 -16.88 9.50
C ALA A 60 22.77 -17.61 10.87
N ARG A 61 23.93 -17.65 11.55
CA ARG A 61 24.10 -18.32 12.84
C ARG A 61 24.06 -17.37 14.03
N ASP A 62 24.66 -16.20 13.90
CA ASP A 62 24.67 -15.15 14.93
C ASP A 62 24.48 -13.76 14.29
N ALA A 63 23.23 -13.45 13.98
CA ALA A 63 22.82 -12.15 13.45
C ALA A 63 22.99 -11.03 14.48
N ILE A 64 22.83 -11.34 15.77
CA ILE A 64 22.92 -10.38 16.89
C ILE A 64 24.34 -9.80 16.94
N ALA A 65 25.35 -10.66 17.07
CA ALA A 65 26.74 -10.23 17.13
C ALA A 65 27.18 -9.56 15.83
N PHE A 66 26.84 -10.16 14.68
CA PHE A 66 27.23 -9.64 13.38
C PHE A 66 26.74 -8.21 13.18
N LEU A 67 25.45 -7.95 13.44
CA LEU A 67 24.84 -6.63 13.27
C LEU A 67 25.46 -5.59 14.21
N ASN A 68 25.71 -5.97 15.48
CA ASN A 68 26.30 -5.03 16.43
C ASN A 68 27.73 -4.63 16.02
N VAL A 69 28.55 -5.58 15.59
CA VAL A 69 29.91 -5.32 15.08
C VAL A 69 29.84 -4.47 13.82
N LEU A 70 28.89 -4.77 12.92
CA LEU A 70 28.69 -4.02 11.68
C LEU A 70 28.35 -2.55 11.92
N LEU A 71 27.42 -2.24 12.83
CA LEU A 71 27.08 -0.85 13.12
C LEU A 71 28.24 -0.07 13.74
N VAL A 72 29.08 -0.73 14.56
CA VAL A 72 30.29 -0.09 15.10
C VAL A 72 31.33 0.16 14.02
N ALA A 73 31.47 -0.74 13.05
CA ALA A 73 32.36 -0.56 11.90
C ALA A 73 31.86 0.53 10.92
N LEU A 74 30.54 0.73 10.83
CA LEU A 74 29.91 1.75 9.99
C LEU A 74 29.91 3.16 10.63
N ASP A 75 30.22 3.30 11.93
CA ASP A 75 30.20 4.59 12.61
C ASP A 75 31.29 5.53 12.06
N ARG A 76 30.84 6.68 11.52
CA ARG A 76 31.68 7.72 10.89
C ARG A 76 32.62 8.42 11.87
N SER A 77 32.44 8.24 13.18
CA SER A 77 33.33 8.79 14.21
C SER A 77 34.76 8.22 14.13
N HIS A 78 34.94 7.07 13.46
CA HIS A 78 36.23 6.42 13.26
C HIS A 78 36.38 5.95 11.80
N PRO A 79 36.55 6.86 10.82
CA PRO A 79 36.53 6.49 9.42
C PRO A 79 37.70 5.55 9.10
N PRO A 80 37.42 4.32 8.63
CA PRO A 80 38.49 3.39 8.31
C PRO A 80 39.09 3.73 6.91
N PRO A 81 40.41 3.55 6.69
CA PRO A 81 41.05 3.83 5.40
C PRO A 81 40.37 3.10 4.22
N GLY A 82 40.30 3.74 3.05
CA GLY A 82 39.36 3.44 1.95
C GLY A 82 39.08 1.97 1.61
N ILE A 83 40.09 1.08 1.60
CA ILE A 83 39.93 -0.36 1.31
C ILE A 83 39.00 -1.05 2.33
N LEU A 84 39.02 -0.60 3.58
CA LEU A 84 38.15 -1.13 4.63
C LEU A 84 36.68 -0.75 4.42
N ARG A 85 36.38 0.39 3.77
CA ARG A 85 35.00 0.80 3.51
C ARG A 85 34.31 -0.15 2.54
N VAL A 86 34.97 -0.51 1.44
CA VAL A 86 34.44 -1.49 0.47
C VAL A 86 34.20 -2.84 1.16
N SER A 87 35.18 -3.31 1.94
CA SER A 87 35.03 -4.55 2.70
C SER A 87 33.86 -4.51 3.69
N ILE A 88 33.60 -3.37 4.35
CA ILE A 88 32.46 -3.23 5.28
C ILE A 88 31.12 -3.21 4.52
N LEU A 89 31.07 -2.60 3.33
CA LEU A 89 29.88 -2.63 2.47
C LEU A 89 29.59 -4.06 1.99
N ASP A 90 30.61 -4.85 1.64
CA ASP A 90 30.44 -6.27 1.30
C ASP A 90 29.88 -7.07 2.50
N GLN A 91 30.37 -6.80 3.71
CA GLN A 91 29.82 -7.44 4.92
C GLN A 91 28.39 -6.95 5.24
N THR A 92 28.07 -5.70 4.93
CA THR A 92 26.70 -5.16 5.04
C THR A 92 25.76 -5.92 4.09
N MET A 93 26.18 -6.12 2.84
CA MET A 93 25.43 -6.90 1.87
C MET A 93 25.28 -8.36 2.32
N ARG A 94 26.36 -8.98 2.80
CA ARG A 94 26.34 -10.34 3.35
C ARG A 94 25.33 -10.48 4.49
N PHE A 95 25.25 -9.49 5.39
CA PHE A 95 24.25 -9.47 6.45
C PHE A 95 22.83 -9.43 5.88
N LEU A 96 22.52 -8.44 5.04
CA LEU A 96 21.17 -8.24 4.47
C LEU A 96 20.67 -9.46 3.71
N LEU A 97 21.57 -10.18 3.03
CA LEU A 97 21.24 -11.39 2.26
C LEU A 97 21.11 -12.66 3.09
N LYS A 98 21.62 -12.71 4.33
CA LYS A 98 21.74 -13.97 5.08
C LYS A 98 21.30 -13.93 6.55
N PHE A 99 20.93 -12.78 7.10
CA PHE A 99 20.60 -12.68 8.51
C PHE A 99 19.48 -13.65 8.93
N ASN A 100 19.58 -14.15 10.16
CA ASN A 100 18.52 -14.93 10.78
C ASN A 100 17.40 -13.99 11.29
N PRO A 101 16.18 -14.04 10.73
CA PRO A 101 15.12 -13.09 11.09
C PRO A 101 14.67 -13.25 12.54
N HIS A 102 14.70 -14.46 13.13
CA HIS A 102 14.29 -14.68 14.52
C HIS A 102 15.23 -14.01 15.51
N GLN A 103 16.55 -14.07 15.25
CA GLN A 103 17.54 -13.41 16.09
C GLN A 103 17.48 -11.88 15.96
N THR A 104 17.20 -11.38 14.76
CA THR A 104 17.06 -9.94 14.51
C THR A 104 15.92 -9.30 15.31
N ARG A 105 14.87 -10.07 15.68
CA ARG A 105 13.77 -9.60 16.56
C ARG A 105 14.26 -9.07 17.92
N TYR A 106 15.39 -9.56 18.42
CA TYR A 106 15.97 -9.14 19.71
C TYR A 106 16.85 -7.88 19.60
N VAL A 107 17.22 -7.48 18.38
CA VAL A 107 18.07 -6.33 18.09
C VAL A 107 17.40 -5.38 17.10
N GLY A 108 16.07 -5.26 17.18
CA GLY A 108 15.25 -4.53 16.22
C GLY A 108 15.67 -3.08 16.02
N LEU A 109 16.00 -2.35 17.10
CA LEU A 109 16.50 -0.97 16.99
C LEU A 109 17.78 -0.86 16.15
N MET A 110 18.70 -1.80 16.30
CA MET A 110 19.95 -1.80 15.55
C MET A 110 19.69 -2.14 14.09
N PHE A 111 18.79 -3.09 13.84
CA PHE A 111 18.40 -3.47 12.50
C PHE A 111 17.72 -2.32 11.76
N ARG A 112 16.76 -1.66 12.41
CA ARG A 112 16.10 -0.46 11.89
C ARG A 112 17.11 0.64 11.55
N LYS A 113 18.05 0.96 12.44
CA LYS A 113 19.10 1.95 12.18
C LYS A 113 19.96 1.61 10.96
N LEU A 114 20.27 0.32 10.75
CA LEU A 114 20.98 -0.11 9.54
C LEU A 114 20.14 0.18 8.29
N LEU A 115 18.86 -0.19 8.28
CA LEU A 115 17.96 0.05 7.16
C LEU A 115 17.78 1.55 6.88
N GLU A 116 17.63 2.37 7.92
CA GLU A 116 17.53 3.83 7.81
C GLU A 116 18.79 4.43 7.18
N ASN A 117 19.99 3.99 7.61
CA ASN A 117 21.25 4.45 7.02
C ASN A 117 21.37 4.08 5.53
N ILE A 118 20.89 2.90 5.15
CA ILE A 118 20.88 2.46 3.75
C ILE A 118 19.86 3.26 2.94
N ALA A 119 18.62 3.38 3.43
CA ALA A 119 17.55 4.07 2.74
C ALA A 119 17.77 5.59 2.64
N HIS A 120 18.59 6.19 3.50
CA HIS A 120 19.07 7.57 3.33
C HIS A 120 20.19 7.72 2.28
N GLY A 121 20.52 6.67 1.52
CA GLY A 121 21.51 6.71 0.43
C GLY A 121 22.96 6.86 0.88
N GLN A 122 23.28 6.53 2.14
CA GLN A 122 24.62 6.77 2.70
C GLN A 122 25.64 5.69 2.36
N LEU A 123 25.17 4.48 2.05
CA LEU A 123 26.00 3.27 1.94
C LEU A 123 26.08 2.71 0.52
N PHE A 124 24.98 2.70 -0.22
CA PHE A 124 24.89 2.10 -1.55
C PHE A 124 24.23 3.04 -2.57
N PRO A 125 24.43 2.79 -3.89
CA PRO A 125 23.67 3.46 -4.95
C PRO A 125 22.15 3.27 -4.76
N PRO A 126 21.30 4.22 -5.19
CA PRO A 126 19.88 4.20 -4.86
C PRO A 126 19.14 2.93 -5.23
N ILE A 127 19.33 2.40 -6.44
CA ILE A 127 18.68 1.16 -6.89
C ILE A 127 18.98 -0.03 -5.97
N LEU A 128 20.24 -0.14 -5.52
CA LEU A 128 20.67 -1.21 -4.62
C LEU A 128 20.15 -0.98 -3.21
N SER A 129 20.18 0.26 -2.72
CA SER A 129 19.63 0.65 -1.41
C SER A 129 18.14 0.29 -1.29
N VAL A 130 17.34 0.66 -2.30
CA VAL A 130 15.90 0.33 -2.33
C VAL A 130 15.69 -1.18 -2.37
N ASP A 131 16.41 -1.88 -3.25
CA ASP A 131 16.27 -3.32 -3.41
C ASP A 131 16.58 -4.10 -2.12
N VAL A 132 17.72 -3.80 -1.48
CA VAL A 132 18.15 -4.53 -0.28
C VAL A 132 17.31 -4.19 0.94
N VAL A 133 16.85 -2.95 1.10
CA VAL A 133 15.96 -2.56 2.21
C VAL A 133 14.62 -3.26 2.05
N ALA A 134 14.05 -3.25 0.85
CA ALA A 134 12.79 -3.94 0.57
C ALA A 134 12.91 -5.46 0.80
N SER A 135 14.01 -6.10 0.35
CA SER A 135 14.27 -7.51 0.61
C SER A 135 14.44 -7.82 2.11
N ALA A 136 15.12 -6.94 2.84
CA ALA A 136 15.33 -7.10 4.27
C ALA A 136 14.03 -6.93 5.09
N MET A 137 13.15 -6.01 4.65
CA MET A 137 11.80 -5.86 5.22
C MET A 137 10.98 -7.13 5.04
N LEU A 138 10.91 -7.67 3.82
CA LEU A 138 10.18 -8.92 3.54
C LEU A 138 10.81 -10.15 4.20
N ARG A 139 12.11 -10.12 4.52
CA ARG A 139 12.74 -11.20 5.28
C ARG A 139 12.35 -11.20 6.76
N ILE A 140 12.05 -10.03 7.34
CA ILE A 140 11.52 -9.90 8.70
C ILE A 140 10.02 -10.15 8.72
N ASP A 141 9.28 -9.58 7.77
CA ASP A 141 7.85 -9.77 7.58
C ASP A 141 7.58 -10.37 6.18
N PRO A 142 7.60 -11.70 6.04
CA PRO A 142 7.31 -12.36 4.76
C PRO A 142 5.93 -12.05 4.18
N SER A 143 4.98 -11.61 5.01
CA SER A 143 3.63 -11.28 4.56
C SER A 143 3.51 -9.84 4.04
N GLY A 144 4.45 -8.96 4.40
CA GLY A 144 4.36 -7.51 4.14
C GLY A 144 3.12 -6.85 4.76
N SER A 145 2.49 -7.50 5.75
CA SER A 145 1.19 -7.07 6.28
C SER A 145 1.29 -6.03 7.39
N MET A 146 2.46 -5.86 7.99
CA MET A 146 2.69 -4.97 9.11
C MET A 146 3.35 -3.65 8.69
N PHE A 147 2.63 -2.53 8.84
CA PHE A 147 3.22 -1.22 8.59
C PHE A 147 4.31 -0.87 9.62
N THR A 148 5.39 -0.25 9.15
CA THR A 148 6.52 0.19 9.98
C THR A 148 7.03 1.56 9.54
N SER A 149 7.77 2.25 10.41
CA SER A 149 8.42 3.51 10.06
C SER A 149 9.36 3.41 8.85
N THR A 150 9.94 2.23 8.60
CA THR A 150 10.84 1.98 7.47
C THR A 150 10.14 2.07 6.12
N HIS A 151 8.83 1.77 6.05
CA HIS A 151 8.05 1.85 4.81
C HIS A 151 8.08 3.27 4.21
N LEU A 152 7.88 4.30 5.05
CA LEU A 152 7.92 5.69 4.59
C LEU A 152 9.32 6.05 4.05
N ILE A 153 10.38 5.62 4.73
CA ILE A 153 11.75 5.94 4.34
C ILE A 153 12.11 5.24 3.02
N LEU A 154 11.69 3.99 2.85
CA LEU A 154 11.86 3.22 1.62
C LEU A 154 11.17 3.90 0.43
N VAL A 155 9.86 4.18 0.54
CA VAL A 155 9.10 4.74 -0.60
C VAL A 155 9.59 6.15 -0.94
N LYS A 156 9.97 6.94 0.07
CA LYS A 156 10.55 8.27 -0.15
C LYS A 156 11.85 8.19 -0.93
N HIS A 157 12.76 7.30 -0.53
CA HIS A 157 14.02 7.10 -1.25
C HIS A 157 13.79 6.60 -2.68
N ALA A 158 12.88 5.63 -2.86
CA ALA A 158 12.53 5.09 -4.17
C ALA A 158 11.98 6.16 -5.12
N TYR A 159 11.06 7.01 -4.63
CA TYR A 159 10.47 8.08 -5.42
C TYR A 159 11.49 9.18 -5.75
N GLU A 160 12.20 9.71 -4.75
CA GLU A 160 13.18 10.80 -4.94
C GLU A 160 14.35 10.39 -5.86
N SER A 161 14.72 9.11 -5.86
CA SER A 161 15.79 8.57 -6.72
C SER A 161 15.29 7.99 -8.05
N SER A 162 13.98 8.05 -8.33
CA SER A 162 13.36 7.41 -9.51
C SER A 162 13.68 5.92 -9.64
N CYS A 163 13.90 5.22 -8.53
CA CYS A 163 14.19 3.79 -8.46
C CYS A 163 12.98 3.04 -7.86
N ILE A 164 11.85 3.04 -8.58
CA ILE A 164 10.57 2.56 -8.07
C ILE A 164 10.45 1.03 -8.14
N GLU A 165 10.95 0.42 -9.22
CA GLU A 165 10.76 -1.00 -9.53
C GLU A 165 11.14 -1.94 -8.37
N PRO A 166 12.30 -1.79 -7.71
CA PRO A 166 12.65 -2.69 -6.60
C PRO A 166 11.76 -2.48 -5.37
N SER A 167 11.17 -1.30 -5.19
CA SER A 167 10.30 -1.03 -4.03
C SER A 167 8.93 -1.71 -4.15
N LEU A 168 8.49 -2.03 -5.37
CA LEU A 168 7.17 -2.63 -5.63
C LEU A 168 6.92 -3.92 -4.85
N LYS A 169 7.97 -4.71 -4.57
CA LYS A 169 7.86 -5.92 -3.74
C LYS A 169 7.27 -5.67 -2.35
N VAL A 170 7.44 -4.46 -1.80
CA VAL A 170 6.88 -4.03 -0.50
C VAL A 170 5.61 -3.19 -0.72
N LEU A 171 5.61 -2.31 -1.73
CA LEU A 171 4.49 -1.39 -1.99
C LEU A 171 3.22 -2.13 -2.46
N ASP A 172 3.37 -3.25 -3.15
CA ASP A 172 2.27 -4.10 -3.63
C ASP A 172 1.75 -5.05 -2.52
N CYS A 173 2.35 -5.05 -1.32
CA CYS A 173 1.85 -5.85 -0.19
C CYS A 173 0.64 -5.19 0.50
N ASP A 174 -0.31 -6.03 0.92
CA ASP A 174 -1.50 -5.58 1.65
C ASP A 174 -1.20 -5.35 3.13
N ILE A 175 -1.05 -4.07 3.51
CA ILE A 175 -0.92 -3.65 4.89
C ILE A 175 -2.26 -3.81 5.61
N THR A 176 -2.32 -4.73 6.57
CA THR A 176 -3.52 -5.00 7.39
C THR A 176 -3.33 -4.71 8.86
N PHE A 177 -2.08 -4.57 9.33
CA PHE A 177 -1.73 -4.27 10.71
C PHE A 177 -0.89 -2.99 10.81
N TYR A 178 -1.14 -2.24 11.88
CA TYR A 178 -0.38 -1.04 12.25
C TYR A 178 0.18 -1.21 13.66
N PRO A 179 1.30 -0.56 14.01
CA PRO A 179 1.84 -0.64 15.36
C PRO A 179 0.85 -0.09 16.39
N ASN A 180 0.79 -0.73 17.56
CA ASN A 180 -0.05 -0.32 18.70
C ASN A 180 -1.55 -0.34 18.43
N MET A 181 -2.03 -1.24 17.55
CA MET A 181 -3.47 -1.43 17.38
C MET A 181 -4.13 -1.93 18.68
N ALA A 182 -5.37 -1.52 18.92
CA ALA A 182 -6.13 -1.99 20.09
C ALA A 182 -6.22 -3.53 20.11
N GLY A 183 -5.92 -4.12 21.27
CA GLY A 183 -5.91 -5.58 21.45
C GLY A 183 -4.65 -6.28 20.94
N GLN A 184 -3.73 -5.58 20.25
CA GLN A 184 -2.43 -6.12 19.89
C GLN A 184 -1.61 -6.37 21.16
N ARG A 185 -0.98 -7.55 21.25
CA ARG A 185 -0.10 -7.92 22.35
C ARG A 185 1.19 -8.45 21.77
N ASP A 186 2.30 -7.97 22.33
CA ASP A 186 3.60 -8.49 21.96
C ASP A 186 3.74 -9.95 22.41
N ALA A 187 4.41 -10.74 21.57
CA ALA A 187 4.71 -12.13 21.81
C ALA A 187 5.57 -12.25 23.07
N LYS A 188 5.18 -13.18 23.94
CA LYS A 188 5.96 -13.47 25.15
C LYS A 188 7.34 -14.03 24.81
N LEU A 189 7.43 -14.85 23.76
CA LEU A 189 8.64 -15.49 23.28
C LEU A 189 8.92 -15.01 21.86
N LEU A 190 9.95 -14.20 21.65
CA LEU A 190 10.22 -13.61 20.32
C LEU A 190 10.81 -14.63 19.34
N CYS A 191 11.45 -15.68 19.85
CA CYS A 191 12.06 -16.75 19.06
C CYS A 191 11.04 -17.71 18.44
N ASP A 192 9.78 -17.67 18.88
CA ASP A 192 8.75 -18.58 18.37
C ASP A 192 8.54 -18.33 16.86
N PRO A 193 8.74 -19.37 16.01
CA PRO A 193 8.56 -19.24 14.57
C PRO A 193 7.10 -19.01 14.16
N ASP A 194 6.14 -19.44 14.98
CA ASP A 194 4.71 -19.35 14.67
C ASP A 194 4.11 -17.98 14.99
N ASN A 195 4.90 -17.09 15.61
CA ASN A 195 4.48 -15.71 15.85
C ASN A 195 4.16 -14.98 14.54
N THR A 196 3.01 -14.32 14.51
CA THR A 196 2.67 -13.39 13.42
C THR A 196 3.53 -12.12 13.50
N PRO A 197 3.81 -11.44 12.38
CA PRO A 197 4.53 -10.16 12.37
C PRO A 197 3.99 -9.12 13.35
N ALA A 198 2.67 -9.02 13.47
CA ALA A 198 2.01 -8.13 14.43
C ALA A 198 2.33 -8.45 15.90
N ALA A 199 2.79 -9.66 16.23
CA ALA A 199 3.15 -10.04 17.58
C ALA A 199 4.59 -9.65 17.97
N TYR A 200 5.50 -9.39 17.03
CA TYR A 200 6.89 -9.04 17.37
C TYR A 200 7.38 -7.73 16.75
N ILE A 201 6.71 -7.17 15.75
CA ILE A 201 7.03 -5.86 15.20
C ILE A 201 6.32 -4.80 16.05
N SER A 202 7.04 -4.24 17.01
CA SER A 202 6.54 -3.21 17.91
C SER A 202 7.59 -2.14 18.17
N VAL A 203 7.17 -1.05 18.83
CA VAL A 203 8.09 -0.02 19.30
C VAL A 203 9.04 -0.59 20.37
N ASP A 204 8.56 -1.54 21.18
CA ASP A 204 9.31 -2.15 22.27
C ASP A 204 10.42 -3.07 21.77
N THR A 205 10.19 -3.82 20.68
CA THR A 205 11.27 -4.59 20.01
C THR A 205 12.19 -3.70 19.19
N GLY A 206 11.80 -2.45 18.94
CA GLY A 206 12.56 -1.45 18.17
C GLY A 206 12.57 -1.69 16.67
N LEU A 207 11.82 -2.68 16.16
CA LEU A 207 11.68 -2.98 14.73
C LEU A 207 10.93 -1.89 13.96
N THR A 208 10.19 -1.04 14.68
CA THR A 208 9.56 0.17 14.13
C THR A 208 9.70 1.32 15.12
N ASP A 209 9.72 2.56 14.61
CA ASP A 209 9.45 3.73 15.43
C ASP A 209 7.94 3.93 15.66
N SER A 210 7.59 4.92 16.47
CA SER A 210 6.21 5.37 16.65
C SER A 210 5.60 5.83 15.32
N VAL A 211 4.59 5.08 14.85
CA VAL A 211 3.82 5.42 13.67
C VAL A 211 2.72 6.42 14.03
N ARG A 212 2.65 7.51 13.26
CA ARG A 212 1.65 8.58 13.43
C ARG A 212 0.82 8.72 12.16
N ALA A 213 -0.40 9.26 12.28
CA ALA A 213 -1.29 9.46 11.13
C ALA A 213 -0.63 10.17 9.91
N PRO A 214 0.17 11.25 10.08
CA PRO A 214 0.84 11.89 8.94
C PRO A 214 1.80 10.96 8.19
N MET A 215 2.46 10.03 8.87
CA MET A 215 3.37 9.06 8.25
C MET A 215 2.60 8.08 7.36
N VAL A 216 1.42 7.65 7.78
CA VAL A 216 0.55 6.77 6.99
C VAL A 216 -0.01 7.52 5.77
N LEU A 217 -0.42 8.78 5.94
CA LEU A 217 -0.88 9.62 4.84
C LEU A 217 0.23 9.88 3.82
N GLU A 218 1.42 10.27 4.27
CA GLU A 218 2.58 10.54 3.41
C GLU A 218 3.03 9.29 2.66
N TYR A 219 3.08 8.13 3.35
CA TYR A 219 3.40 6.85 2.72
C TYR A 219 2.43 6.53 1.57
N ASN A 220 1.12 6.56 1.83
CA ASN A 220 0.13 6.22 0.81
C ASN A 220 0.10 7.24 -0.34
N LEU A 221 0.32 8.53 -0.07
CA LEU A 221 0.48 9.54 -1.12
C LEU A 221 1.70 9.21 -2.00
N LEU A 222 2.85 8.91 -1.40
CA LEU A 222 4.07 8.56 -2.13
C LEU A 222 3.91 7.26 -2.94
N CYS A 223 3.20 6.26 -2.41
CA CYS A 223 2.82 5.07 -3.18
C CYS A 223 1.99 5.47 -4.40
N GLY A 224 0.98 6.33 -4.22
CA GLY A 224 0.19 6.89 -5.32
C GLY A 224 1.05 7.55 -6.38
N LEU A 225 2.00 8.40 -5.99
CA LEU A 225 2.93 9.07 -6.90
C LEU A 225 3.87 8.09 -7.63
N CYS A 226 4.36 7.06 -6.95
CA CYS A 226 5.15 5.98 -7.57
C CYS A 226 4.35 5.24 -8.65
N TYR A 227 3.09 4.89 -8.36
CA TYR A 227 2.22 4.24 -9.35
C TYR A 227 1.85 5.18 -10.51
N MET A 228 1.63 6.47 -10.24
CA MET A 228 1.40 7.49 -11.28
C MET A 228 2.62 7.64 -12.22
N ALA A 229 3.84 7.66 -11.67
CA ALA A 229 5.06 7.72 -12.48
C ALA A 229 5.20 6.52 -13.43
N ARG A 230 4.63 5.38 -13.05
CA ARG A 230 4.56 4.14 -13.85
C ARG A 230 3.31 4.06 -14.74
N LYS A 231 2.43 5.08 -14.70
CA LYS A 231 1.10 5.07 -15.34
C LYS A 231 0.21 3.88 -14.94
N ASP A 232 0.44 3.32 -13.74
CA ASP A 232 -0.43 2.31 -13.14
C ASP A 232 -1.60 3.03 -12.44
N TRP A 233 -2.56 3.49 -13.25
CA TRP A 233 -3.67 4.30 -12.77
C TRP A 233 -4.56 3.58 -11.75
N THR A 234 -4.68 2.25 -11.88
CA THR A 234 -5.48 1.42 -10.96
C THR A 234 -4.90 1.43 -9.55
N ARG A 235 -3.60 1.12 -9.40
CA ARG A 235 -2.96 1.14 -8.08
C ARG A 235 -2.78 2.56 -7.54
N ALA A 236 -2.49 3.52 -8.41
CA ALA A 236 -2.42 4.94 -8.04
C ALA A 236 -3.74 5.43 -7.43
N HIS A 237 -4.86 5.18 -8.11
CA HIS A 237 -6.18 5.56 -7.62
C HIS A 237 -6.48 4.93 -6.25
N ARG A 238 -6.16 3.64 -6.09
CA ARG A 238 -6.36 2.93 -4.82
C ARG A 238 -5.52 3.51 -3.68
N ALA A 239 -4.24 3.79 -3.93
CA ALA A 239 -3.35 4.39 -2.94
C ALA A 239 -3.83 5.80 -2.53
N LEU A 240 -4.25 6.63 -3.49
CA LEU A 240 -4.83 7.95 -3.21
C LEU A 240 -6.16 7.84 -2.44
N GLU A 241 -6.99 6.82 -2.73
CA GLU A 241 -8.24 6.56 -2.00
C GLU A 241 -7.98 6.27 -0.51
N LEU A 242 -6.90 5.55 -0.18
CA LEU A 242 -6.50 5.31 1.21
C LEU A 242 -6.14 6.61 1.95
N VAL A 243 -5.61 7.62 1.25
CA VAL A 243 -5.31 8.93 1.83
C VAL A 243 -6.60 9.71 2.08
N ILE A 244 -7.47 9.81 1.06
CA ILE A 244 -8.67 10.68 1.15
C ILE A 244 -9.74 10.13 2.09
N THR A 245 -9.76 8.81 2.30
CA THR A 245 -10.68 8.13 3.23
C THR A 245 -10.17 8.06 4.66
N HIS A 246 -8.93 8.53 4.91
CA HIS A 246 -8.35 8.50 6.25
C HIS A 246 -9.24 9.23 7.27
N PRO A 247 -9.44 8.66 8.48
CA PRO A 247 -10.28 9.28 9.49
C PRO A 247 -9.81 10.71 9.85
N SER A 248 -10.63 11.70 9.55
CA SER A 248 -10.41 13.09 9.92
C SER A 248 -11.32 13.48 11.09
N ARG A 249 -10.78 14.21 12.07
CA ARG A 249 -11.57 14.85 13.14
C ARG A 249 -12.35 16.05 12.58
N ASP A 250 -13.19 16.67 13.40
CA ASP A 250 -14.09 17.80 13.06
C ASP A 250 -13.43 19.07 12.50
N LYS A 251 -12.10 19.08 12.27
CA LYS A 251 -11.33 20.24 11.80
C LYS A 251 -10.98 20.20 10.30
N GLY A 252 -11.71 19.42 9.50
CA GLY A 252 -11.51 19.32 8.05
C GLY A 252 -10.40 18.33 7.67
N VAL A 253 -9.81 18.49 6.49
CA VAL A 253 -8.80 17.59 5.92
C VAL A 253 -7.40 18.19 6.01
N SER A 254 -6.37 17.35 6.05
CA SER A 254 -4.98 17.81 6.00
C SER A 254 -4.59 18.24 4.57
N LYS A 255 -3.51 19.00 4.41
CA LYS A 255 -2.98 19.35 3.08
C LYS A 255 -2.62 18.12 2.24
N ILE A 256 -2.09 17.06 2.87
CA ILE A 256 -1.78 15.79 2.18
C ILE A 256 -3.06 15.16 1.61
N MET A 257 -4.17 15.24 2.36
CA MET A 257 -5.46 14.70 1.93
C MET A 257 -6.09 15.53 0.80
N ASP A 258 -6.02 16.86 0.87
CA ASP A 258 -6.48 17.74 -0.22
C ASP A 258 -5.69 17.50 -1.52
N ASP A 259 -4.36 17.45 -1.40
CA ASP A 259 -3.43 17.19 -2.50
C ASP A 259 -3.69 15.81 -3.15
N ALA A 260 -3.96 14.80 -2.33
CA ALA A 260 -4.35 13.47 -2.80
C ALA A 260 -5.73 13.47 -3.47
N TYR A 261 -6.71 14.21 -2.95
CA TYR A 261 -8.07 14.27 -3.51
C TYR A 261 -8.08 14.84 -4.92
N LYS A 262 -7.36 15.95 -5.14
CA LYS A 262 -7.23 16.56 -6.47
C LYS A 262 -6.63 15.59 -7.49
N ARG A 263 -5.57 14.86 -7.10
CA ARG A 263 -4.96 13.80 -7.93
C ARG A 263 -5.90 12.60 -8.11
N TRP A 264 -6.63 12.22 -7.08
CA TRP A 264 -7.56 11.10 -7.11
C TRP A 264 -8.66 11.31 -8.15
N ILE A 265 -9.20 12.53 -8.27
CA ILE A 265 -10.14 12.89 -9.34
C ILE A 265 -9.50 12.63 -10.71
N LEU A 266 -8.35 13.23 -10.99
CA LEU A 266 -7.69 13.16 -12.30
C LEU A 266 -7.26 11.73 -12.66
N VAL A 267 -6.69 11.00 -11.69
CA VAL A 267 -6.31 9.60 -11.87
C VAL A 267 -7.54 8.72 -12.07
N GLY A 268 -8.68 9.03 -11.43
CA GLY A 268 -9.95 8.33 -11.66
C GLY A 268 -10.43 8.48 -13.10
N LEU A 269 -10.31 9.67 -13.69
CA LEU A 269 -10.60 9.89 -15.12
C LEU A 269 -9.69 9.06 -16.02
N LEU A 270 -8.39 8.98 -15.70
CA LEU A 270 -7.42 8.18 -16.47
C LEU A 270 -7.67 6.67 -16.34
N LYS A 271 -8.16 6.23 -15.18
CA LYS A 271 -8.42 4.83 -14.85
C LYS A 271 -9.74 4.31 -15.44
N ASP A 272 -10.83 5.06 -15.27
CA ASP A 272 -12.20 4.59 -15.53
C ASP A 272 -12.94 5.41 -16.61
N GLY A 273 -12.35 6.50 -17.10
CA GLY A 273 -12.96 7.36 -18.12
C GLY A 273 -14.17 8.17 -17.65
N LYS A 274 -14.44 8.20 -16.34
CA LYS A 274 -15.61 8.85 -15.74
C LYS A 274 -15.28 9.44 -14.38
N GLU A 275 -16.11 10.37 -13.91
CA GLU A 275 -15.94 10.98 -12.59
C GLU A 275 -15.94 9.90 -11.47
N PRO A 276 -14.89 9.84 -10.64
CA PRO A 276 -14.82 8.87 -9.56
C PRO A 276 -15.73 9.29 -8.39
N THR A 277 -16.32 8.30 -7.72
CA THR A 277 -17.24 8.52 -6.59
C THR A 277 -16.56 8.25 -5.25
N LEU A 278 -16.68 9.19 -4.32
CA LEU A 278 -16.07 9.04 -3.00
C LEU A 278 -16.70 7.85 -2.26
N PRO A 279 -15.90 6.98 -1.62
CA PRO A 279 -16.45 5.87 -0.86
C PRO A 279 -17.45 6.34 0.22
N PRO A 280 -18.53 5.58 0.47
CA PRO A 280 -19.63 6.02 1.34
C PRO A 280 -19.15 6.30 2.77
N TYR A 281 -18.17 5.53 3.25
CA TYR A 281 -17.57 5.64 4.58
C TYR A 281 -16.61 6.83 4.75
N THR A 282 -16.35 7.62 3.70
CA THR A 282 -15.56 8.86 3.84
C THR A 282 -16.32 9.85 4.75
N SER A 283 -15.61 10.47 5.69
CA SER A 283 -16.19 11.43 6.65
C SER A 283 -16.98 12.55 5.94
N HIS A 284 -18.14 12.92 6.49
CA HIS A 284 -18.97 13.99 5.96
C HIS A 284 -18.22 15.33 5.88
N PHE A 285 -17.48 15.68 6.93
CA PHE A 285 -16.67 16.91 6.95
C PHE A 285 -15.55 16.90 5.89
N ALA A 286 -14.96 15.73 5.65
CA ALA A 286 -13.97 15.57 4.60
C ALA A 286 -14.60 15.78 3.21
N LYS A 287 -15.73 15.13 2.92
CA LYS A 287 -16.49 15.31 1.66
C LYS A 287 -16.82 16.78 1.39
N ALA A 288 -17.29 17.52 2.40
CA ALA A 288 -17.60 18.94 2.27
C ALA A 288 -16.36 19.79 1.95
N THR A 289 -15.24 19.51 2.63
CA THR A 289 -13.98 20.22 2.41
C THR A 289 -13.42 19.94 1.02
N TYR A 290 -13.38 18.67 0.60
CA TYR A 290 -12.97 18.25 -0.74
C TYR A 290 -13.79 18.91 -1.85
N THR A 291 -15.11 18.95 -1.69
CA THR A 291 -16.01 19.60 -2.68
C THR A 291 -15.66 21.08 -2.86
N THR A 292 -15.29 21.75 -1.76
CA THR A 292 -14.96 23.18 -1.79
C THR A 292 -13.58 23.43 -2.41
N LEU A 293 -12.57 22.67 -2.00
CA LEU A 293 -11.18 22.89 -2.43
C LEU A 293 -10.85 22.30 -3.80
N GLY A 294 -11.57 21.25 -4.22
CA GLY A 294 -11.37 20.57 -5.49
C GLY A 294 -12.31 21.02 -6.61
N LEU A 295 -13.01 22.14 -6.48
CA LEU A 295 -14.01 22.60 -7.45
C LEU A 295 -13.48 22.66 -8.90
N PRO A 296 -12.28 23.23 -9.19
CA PRO A 296 -11.75 23.23 -10.56
C PRO A 296 -11.53 21.82 -11.12
N TYR A 297 -11.04 20.89 -10.28
CA TYR A 297 -10.81 19.50 -10.67
C TYR A 297 -12.12 18.76 -10.93
N LYS A 298 -13.15 19.03 -10.13
CA LYS A 298 -14.49 18.47 -10.32
C LYS A 298 -15.14 18.99 -11.61
N SER A 299 -14.94 20.28 -11.93
CA SER A 299 -15.38 20.87 -13.20
C SER A 299 -14.81 20.10 -14.39
N VAL A 300 -13.49 19.88 -14.40
CA VAL A 300 -12.80 19.04 -15.41
C VAL A 300 -13.39 17.63 -15.48
N ALA A 301 -13.60 16.96 -14.33
CA ALA A 301 -14.15 15.60 -14.30
C ALA A 301 -15.58 15.51 -14.85
N SER A 302 -16.41 16.49 -14.54
CA SER A 302 -17.78 16.56 -15.04
C SER A 302 -17.81 16.74 -16.56
N LEU A 303 -16.98 17.65 -17.10
CA LEU A 303 -16.85 17.88 -18.54
C LEU A 303 -16.24 16.69 -19.28
N PHE A 304 -15.29 15.99 -18.66
CA PHE A 304 -14.66 14.79 -19.21
C PHE A 304 -15.68 13.68 -19.52
N SER A 305 -16.76 13.62 -18.75
CA SER A 305 -17.83 12.63 -18.93
C SER A 305 -18.87 13.02 -20.00
N THR A 306 -18.70 14.18 -20.65
CA THR A 306 -19.60 14.71 -21.70
C THR A 306 -18.91 14.73 -23.06
N PRO A 307 -19.63 14.87 -24.19
CA PRO A 307 -19.01 15.03 -25.51
C PRO A 307 -18.41 16.43 -25.78
N ASN A 308 -18.43 17.35 -24.81
CA ASN A 308 -18.07 18.77 -25.03
C ASN A 308 -16.56 19.04 -24.92
N ALA A 309 -15.77 18.53 -25.88
CA ALA A 309 -14.32 18.69 -25.90
C ALA A 309 -13.84 20.16 -25.86
N ALA A 310 -14.52 21.07 -26.56
CA ALA A 310 -14.17 22.50 -26.57
C ALA A 310 -14.35 23.17 -25.19
N GLN A 311 -15.37 22.78 -24.43
CA GLN A 311 -15.57 23.28 -23.07
C GLN A 311 -14.52 22.72 -22.12
N LEU A 312 -14.22 21.42 -22.23
CA LEU A 312 -13.16 20.79 -21.45
C LEU A 312 -11.80 21.48 -21.69
N LYS A 313 -11.48 21.77 -22.96
CA LYS A 313 -10.27 22.53 -23.33
C LYS A 313 -10.25 23.90 -22.67
N SER A 314 -11.33 24.68 -22.82
CA SER A 314 -11.44 26.01 -22.21
C SER A 314 -11.29 25.97 -20.68
N GLU A 315 -11.84 24.95 -20.02
CA GLU A 315 -11.74 24.79 -18.57
C GLU A 315 -10.30 24.49 -18.13
N VAL A 316 -9.60 23.61 -18.87
CA VAL A 316 -8.20 23.27 -18.63
C VAL A 316 -7.29 24.48 -18.84
N GLU A 317 -7.48 25.25 -19.92
CA GLU A 317 -6.69 26.43 -20.23
C GLU A 317 -6.97 27.58 -19.26
N GLY A 318 -8.25 27.82 -18.92
CA GLY A 318 -8.68 28.92 -18.05
C GLY A 318 -8.18 28.82 -16.61
N ASN A 319 -7.91 27.60 -16.13
CA ASN A 319 -7.45 27.33 -14.76
C ASN A 319 -5.95 27.01 -14.66
N HIS A 320 -5.14 27.33 -15.69
CA HIS A 320 -3.71 26.97 -15.76
C HIS A 320 -2.92 27.23 -14.46
N GLN A 321 -3.12 28.40 -13.84
CA GLN A 321 -2.39 28.78 -12.62
C GLN A 321 -2.71 27.85 -11.44
N VAL A 322 -3.97 27.40 -11.31
CA VAL A 322 -4.40 26.47 -10.26
C VAL A 322 -3.64 25.14 -10.40
N TRP A 323 -3.53 24.61 -11.62
CA TRP A 323 -2.80 23.37 -11.87
C TRP A 323 -1.30 23.51 -11.61
N ALA A 324 -0.73 24.67 -11.91
CA ALA A 324 0.68 24.96 -11.66
C ALA A 324 0.98 25.06 -10.15
N ASP A 325 0.14 25.78 -9.40
CA ASP A 325 0.29 25.96 -7.95
C ASP A 325 0.14 24.64 -7.18
N ASP A 326 -0.74 23.75 -7.64
CA ASP A 326 -0.94 22.41 -7.07
C ASP A 326 0.06 21.36 -7.60
N ASN A 327 0.98 21.74 -8.50
CA ASN A 327 1.93 20.84 -9.17
C ASN A 327 1.24 19.65 -9.88
N ASN A 328 0.12 19.93 -10.56
CA ASN A 328 -0.71 18.96 -11.28
C ASN A 328 -0.79 19.24 -12.79
N LEU A 329 -0.07 20.25 -13.30
CA LEU A 329 -0.13 20.65 -14.71
C LEU A 329 0.12 19.49 -15.69
N ALA A 330 1.12 18.65 -15.43
CA ALA A 330 1.41 17.49 -16.28
C ALA A 330 0.28 16.45 -16.25
N LEU A 331 -0.33 16.23 -15.08
CA LEU A 331 -1.42 15.27 -14.91
C LEU A 331 -2.70 15.75 -15.61
N VAL A 332 -3.03 17.04 -15.52
CA VAL A 332 -4.17 17.63 -16.24
C VAL A 332 -3.98 17.54 -17.76
N LYS A 333 -2.76 17.74 -18.27
CA LYS A 333 -2.45 17.54 -19.69
C LYS A 333 -2.62 16.08 -20.11
N GLU A 334 -2.15 15.13 -19.28
CA GLU A 334 -2.36 13.70 -19.53
C GLU A 334 -3.86 13.36 -19.59
N VAL A 335 -4.68 13.92 -18.67
CA VAL A 335 -6.15 13.80 -18.70
C VAL A 335 -6.72 14.33 -20.01
N ALA A 336 -6.38 15.55 -20.42
CA ALA A 336 -6.86 16.13 -21.67
C ALA A 336 -6.49 15.26 -22.89
N SER A 337 -5.24 14.78 -22.97
CA SER A 337 -4.79 13.90 -24.06
C SER A 337 -5.46 12.51 -24.06
N SER A 338 -5.97 12.06 -22.91
CA SER A 338 -6.65 10.76 -22.76
C SER A 338 -8.14 10.83 -23.05
N TYR A 339 -8.73 12.03 -23.12
CA TYR A 339 -10.16 12.22 -23.35
C TYR A 339 -10.67 11.50 -24.59
N GLN A 340 -10.02 11.71 -25.74
CA GLN A 340 -10.45 11.07 -26.99
C GLN A 340 -10.30 9.55 -26.94
N LYS A 341 -9.26 9.04 -26.27
CA LYS A 341 -9.06 7.59 -26.06
C LYS A 341 -10.24 7.01 -25.28
N TRP A 342 -10.68 7.69 -24.22
CA TRP A 342 -11.86 7.26 -23.47
C TRP A 342 -13.17 7.38 -24.24
N GLN A 343 -13.33 8.40 -25.09
CA GLN A 343 -14.47 8.44 -26.01
C GLN A 343 -14.50 7.20 -26.91
N ILE A 344 -13.36 6.83 -27.51
CA ILE A 344 -13.25 5.63 -28.36
C ILE A 344 -13.55 4.35 -27.55
N ILE A 345 -12.97 4.22 -26.36
CA ILE A 345 -13.16 3.05 -25.47
C ILE A 345 -14.65 2.90 -25.10
N ASN A 346 -15.35 3.99 -24.77
CA ASN A 346 -16.75 3.96 -24.36
C ASN A 346 -17.73 3.60 -25.49
N LEU A 347 -17.30 3.72 -26.77
CA LEU A 347 -18.13 3.26 -27.89
C LEU A 347 -18.33 1.74 -27.89
N ARG A 348 -17.49 0.97 -27.19
CA ARG A 348 -17.67 -0.49 -27.03
C ARG A 348 -19.02 -0.88 -26.43
N ASP A 349 -19.60 0.01 -25.62
CA ASP A 349 -20.88 -0.23 -24.95
C ASP A 349 -22.08 -0.14 -25.95
N ILE A 350 -21.84 0.38 -27.15
CA ILE A 350 -22.88 0.68 -28.16
C ILE A 350 -22.58 0.02 -29.51
N PHE A 351 -21.30 -0.16 -29.86
CA PHE A 351 -20.84 -0.68 -31.14
C PHE A 351 -20.03 -1.97 -30.93
N THR A 352 -20.31 -2.98 -31.76
CA THR A 352 -19.43 -4.16 -31.91
C THR A 352 -18.30 -3.88 -32.90
N HIS A 353 -18.59 -3.09 -33.93
CA HIS A 353 -17.64 -2.62 -34.93
C HIS A 353 -18.01 -1.21 -35.40
N ILE A 354 -17.00 -0.40 -35.74
CA ILE A 354 -17.18 0.97 -36.21
C ILE A 354 -16.13 1.31 -37.28
N SER A 355 -16.54 2.02 -38.34
CA SER A 355 -15.60 2.45 -39.38
C SER A 355 -14.69 3.57 -38.86
N LEU A 356 -13.41 3.61 -39.28
CA LEU A 356 -12.51 4.68 -38.86
C LEU A 356 -12.95 6.10 -39.29
N PRO A 357 -13.56 6.31 -40.47
CA PRO A 357 -14.13 7.61 -40.83
C PRO A 357 -15.27 8.05 -39.91
N GLU A 358 -16.14 7.13 -39.51
CA GLU A 358 -17.22 7.41 -38.56
C GLU A 358 -16.68 7.68 -37.16
N LEU A 359 -15.75 6.86 -36.68
CA LEU A 359 -15.04 7.05 -35.41
C LEU A 359 -14.41 8.44 -35.31
N ARG A 360 -13.84 8.93 -36.43
CA ARG A 360 -13.25 10.27 -36.55
C ARG A 360 -14.29 11.39 -36.44
N GLN A 361 -15.50 11.18 -36.94
CA GLN A 361 -16.58 12.18 -36.91
C GLN A 361 -17.25 12.29 -35.54
N ILE A 362 -17.35 11.19 -34.80
CA ILE A 362 -18.08 11.14 -33.53
C ILE A 362 -17.20 11.34 -32.29
N THR A 363 -15.87 11.44 -32.46
CA THR A 363 -14.93 11.70 -31.37
C THR A 363 -14.15 13.00 -31.60
N LEU A 364 -13.79 13.66 -30.50
CA LEU A 364 -13.12 14.96 -30.51
C LEU A 364 -11.89 14.93 -29.62
N SER A 365 -10.85 15.68 -29.98
CA SER A 365 -9.69 15.87 -29.12
C SER A 365 -9.94 17.02 -28.14
N ALA A 366 -9.70 16.80 -26.85
CA ALA A 366 -9.76 17.87 -25.84
C ALA A 366 -8.53 18.80 -25.87
N GLU A 367 -7.50 18.48 -26.65
CA GLU A 367 -6.34 19.36 -26.84
C GLU A 367 -6.62 20.41 -27.93
N THR A 368 -7.29 20.01 -29.01
CA THR A 368 -7.63 20.92 -30.11
C THR A 368 -9.04 21.50 -29.97
N GLY A 369 -9.98 20.73 -29.42
CA GLY A 369 -11.41 21.01 -29.43
C GLY A 369 -12.13 20.51 -30.69
N GLU A 370 -11.39 19.87 -31.61
CA GLU A 370 -11.84 19.57 -32.98
C GLU A 370 -11.71 18.06 -33.29
N PRO A 371 -12.40 17.57 -34.34
CA PRO A 371 -12.21 16.21 -34.86
C PRO A 371 -10.79 16.01 -35.41
N ILE A 372 -10.32 14.76 -35.43
CA ILE A 372 -9.06 14.42 -36.08
C ILE A 372 -9.14 14.72 -37.60
N THR A 373 -8.08 15.30 -38.15
CA THR A 373 -8.05 15.82 -39.52
C THR A 373 -7.89 14.75 -40.60
N SER A 374 -7.31 13.58 -40.28
CA SER A 374 -6.97 12.55 -41.27
C SER A 374 -7.24 11.14 -40.75
N ASP A 375 -7.69 10.26 -41.65
CA ASP A 375 -7.89 8.83 -41.41
C ASP A 375 -6.58 8.13 -40.99
N TYR A 376 -5.43 8.64 -41.42
CA TYR A 376 -4.12 8.12 -41.00
C TYR A 376 -3.87 8.34 -39.50
N VAL A 377 -4.25 9.50 -38.97
CA VAL A 377 -4.02 9.87 -37.56
C VAL A 377 -4.92 9.05 -36.63
N ILE A 378 -6.21 8.90 -36.97
CA ILE A 378 -7.12 8.05 -36.17
C ILE A 378 -6.69 6.57 -36.23
N THR A 379 -6.22 6.09 -37.40
CA THR A 379 -5.68 4.73 -37.51
C THR A 379 -4.48 4.53 -36.59
N THR A 380 -3.59 5.51 -36.52
CA THR A 380 -2.40 5.47 -35.67
C THR A 380 -2.79 5.50 -34.19
N LEU A 381 -3.71 6.38 -33.80
CA LEU A 381 -4.23 6.45 -32.43
C LEU A 381 -4.85 5.12 -31.98
N VAL A 382 -5.74 4.54 -32.78
CA VAL A 382 -6.39 3.26 -32.45
C VAL A 382 -5.36 2.13 -32.35
N ARG A 383 -4.38 2.09 -33.25
CA ARG A 383 -3.29 1.11 -33.18
C ARG A 383 -2.47 1.27 -31.88
N GLU A 384 -2.10 2.49 -31.51
CA GLU A 384 -1.40 2.75 -30.25
C GLU A 384 -2.22 2.33 -29.02
N MET A 385 -3.54 2.53 -29.05
CA MET A 385 -4.44 2.10 -27.98
C MET A 385 -4.49 0.57 -27.85
N ILE A 386 -4.48 -0.16 -28.97
CA ILE A 386 -4.44 -1.63 -28.99
C ILE A 386 -3.06 -2.13 -28.51
N ASP A 387 -1.96 -1.58 -29.06
CA ASP A 387 -0.59 -1.99 -28.73
C ASP A 387 -0.27 -1.73 -27.25
N SER A 388 -0.79 -0.64 -26.68
CA SER A 388 -0.65 -0.32 -25.24
C SER A 388 -1.60 -1.11 -24.33
N LYS A 389 -2.47 -1.97 -24.89
CA LYS A 389 -3.52 -2.71 -24.18
C LYS A 389 -4.55 -1.82 -23.46
N LEU A 390 -4.66 -0.57 -23.86
CA LEU A 390 -5.68 0.34 -23.36
C LEU A 390 -7.06 0.03 -23.98
N LEU A 391 -7.06 -0.44 -25.23
CA LEU A 391 -8.25 -0.84 -25.97
C LEU A 391 -8.15 -2.31 -26.36
N ASN A 392 -9.13 -3.10 -25.92
CA ASN A 392 -9.28 -4.49 -26.37
C ASN A 392 -10.07 -4.50 -27.69
N GLY A 393 -9.39 -4.78 -28.79
CA GLY A 393 -10.00 -4.80 -30.12
C GLY A 393 -9.00 -5.03 -31.23
N GLU A 394 -9.52 -5.19 -32.44
CA GLU A 394 -8.73 -5.45 -33.65
C GLU A 394 -9.10 -4.48 -34.78
N LEU A 395 -8.09 -4.10 -35.57
CA LEU A 395 -8.29 -3.34 -36.80
C LEU A 395 -8.47 -4.30 -37.97
N VAL A 396 -9.65 -4.28 -38.58
CA VAL A 396 -10.03 -5.16 -39.69
C VAL A 396 -10.10 -4.36 -40.99
N GLU A 397 -9.54 -4.91 -42.07
CA GLU A 397 -9.70 -4.35 -43.42
C GLU A 397 -11.04 -4.80 -44.02
N GLY A 398 -11.81 -3.84 -44.52
CA GLY A 398 -13.09 -4.08 -45.17
C GLY A 398 -12.94 -4.73 -46.55
N THR A 399 -14.05 -5.26 -47.07
CA THR A 399 -14.12 -5.88 -48.40
C THR A 399 -13.94 -4.88 -49.54
N THR A 400 -14.21 -3.60 -49.30
CA THR A 400 -13.85 -2.47 -50.15
C THR A 400 -12.44 -1.98 -49.77
N ASN A 401 -11.57 -1.80 -50.78
CA ASN A 401 -10.12 -1.54 -50.66
C ASN A 401 -9.73 -0.18 -50.00
N ARG A 402 -10.61 0.41 -49.18
CA ARG A 402 -10.47 1.71 -48.51
C ARG A 402 -11.07 1.80 -47.10
N ASP A 403 -11.95 0.89 -46.70
CA ASP A 403 -12.66 1.03 -45.42
C ASP A 403 -12.02 0.14 -44.37
N ARG A 404 -11.45 0.75 -43.32
CA ARG A 404 -10.94 0.05 -42.14
C ARG A 404 -11.92 0.21 -40.99
N TYR A 405 -12.10 -0.83 -40.21
CA TYR A 405 -13.02 -0.87 -39.08
C TYR A 405 -12.28 -1.26 -37.81
N LEU A 406 -12.64 -0.62 -36.70
CA LEU A 406 -12.32 -1.08 -35.36
C LEU A 406 -13.40 -2.07 -34.95
N LYS A 407 -13.02 -3.30 -34.63
CA LYS A 407 -13.88 -4.28 -33.98
C LYS A 407 -13.50 -4.38 -32.50
N PHE A 408 -14.46 -4.15 -31.63
CA PHE A 408 -14.27 -4.32 -30.18
C PHE A 408 -14.30 -5.81 -29.85
N SER A 409 -13.44 -6.23 -28.94
CA SER A 409 -13.40 -7.61 -28.44
C SER A 409 -14.04 -7.67 -27.07
N ASP A 410 -14.80 -8.73 -26.80
CA ASP A 410 -15.29 -9.02 -25.46
C ASP A 410 -14.13 -9.48 -24.57
N ASP A 411 -14.15 -9.10 -23.29
CA ASP A 411 -13.10 -9.45 -22.33
C ASP A 411 -13.01 -10.97 -22.07
N ASP A 412 -14.09 -11.72 -22.35
CA ASP A 412 -14.18 -13.16 -22.11
C ASP A 412 -13.57 -14.02 -23.25
N ASP A 413 -13.38 -13.47 -24.45
CA ASP A 413 -13.10 -14.25 -25.67
C ASP A 413 -11.64 -14.72 -25.84
N LEU A 414 -10.73 -14.35 -24.92
CA LEU A 414 -9.28 -14.47 -25.14
C LEU A 414 -8.52 -15.29 -24.10
N MET A 415 -9.17 -15.82 -23.06
CA MET A 415 -8.44 -16.59 -22.05
C MET A 415 -8.31 -18.05 -22.45
N THR A 416 -7.08 -18.53 -22.64
CA THR A 416 -6.84 -19.96 -22.85
C THR A 416 -7.23 -20.75 -21.60
N GLU A 417 -7.61 -22.03 -21.75
CA GLU A 417 -7.90 -22.89 -20.59
C GLU A 417 -6.73 -22.93 -19.59
N THR A 418 -5.49 -22.85 -20.09
CA THR A 418 -4.29 -22.79 -19.25
C THR A 418 -4.14 -21.48 -18.48
N ASP A 419 -4.49 -20.35 -19.10
CA ASP A 419 -4.46 -19.05 -18.42
C ASP A 419 -5.59 -18.94 -17.40
N PHE A 420 -6.75 -19.50 -17.74
CA PHE A 420 -7.90 -19.60 -16.83
C PHE A 420 -7.60 -20.46 -15.60
N ALA A 421 -6.99 -21.63 -15.79
CA ALA A 421 -6.54 -22.47 -14.68
C ALA A 421 -5.52 -21.75 -13.78
N ARG A 422 -4.60 -20.98 -14.38
CA ARG A 422 -3.62 -20.17 -13.63
C ARG A 422 -4.30 -19.07 -12.82
N GLU A 423 -5.24 -18.35 -13.42
CA GLU A 423 -6.01 -17.30 -12.76
C GLU A 423 -6.82 -17.89 -11.57
N ILE A 424 -7.49 -19.03 -11.76
CA ILE A 424 -8.19 -19.72 -10.66
C ILE A 424 -7.23 -20.09 -9.52
N ALA A 425 -6.08 -20.69 -9.83
CA ALA A 425 -5.11 -21.07 -8.82
C ALA A 425 -4.60 -19.85 -8.04
N GLN A 426 -4.35 -18.73 -8.73
CA GLN A 426 -3.94 -17.48 -8.10
C GLN A 426 -5.05 -16.91 -7.19
N ARG A 427 -6.30 -16.90 -7.65
CA ARG A 427 -7.45 -16.43 -6.86
C ARG A 427 -7.66 -17.30 -5.63
N HIS A 428 -7.53 -18.62 -5.76
CA HIS A 428 -7.60 -19.56 -4.63
C HIS A 428 -6.52 -19.26 -3.59
N HIS A 429 -5.27 -19.10 -4.02
CA HIS A 429 -4.17 -18.72 -3.15
C HIS A 429 -4.42 -17.39 -2.42
N ASN A 430 -4.93 -16.38 -3.12
CA ASN A 430 -5.27 -15.09 -2.53
C ASN A 430 -6.38 -15.22 -1.47
N ILE A 431 -7.38 -16.08 -1.70
CA ILE A 431 -8.46 -16.36 -0.73
C ILE A 431 -7.89 -17.05 0.51
N GLU A 432 -7.00 -18.03 0.36
CA GLU A 432 -6.34 -18.70 1.50
C GLU A 432 -5.52 -17.72 2.33
N ALA A 433 -4.71 -16.87 1.68
CA ALA A 433 -3.92 -15.84 2.33
C ALA A 433 -4.80 -14.85 3.11
N LEU A 434 -5.89 -14.38 2.48
CA LEU A 434 -6.86 -13.51 3.13
C LEU A 434 -7.57 -14.20 4.31
N GLY A 435 -7.88 -15.50 4.19
CA GLY A 435 -8.47 -16.29 5.27
C GLY A 435 -7.59 -16.35 6.52
N SER A 436 -6.27 -16.48 6.32
CA SER A 436 -5.29 -16.44 7.42
C SER A 436 -5.28 -15.07 8.12
N GLN A 437 -5.24 -13.98 7.34
CA GLN A 437 -5.27 -12.62 7.88
C GLN A 437 -6.60 -12.32 8.60
N TYR A 438 -7.72 -12.77 8.04
CA TYR A 438 -9.04 -12.65 8.65
C TYR A 438 -9.10 -13.36 10.01
N LYS A 439 -8.57 -14.58 10.09
CA LYS A 439 -8.48 -15.33 11.36
C LYS A 439 -7.67 -14.56 12.40
N ALA A 440 -6.50 -14.04 12.03
CA ALA A 440 -5.67 -13.24 12.93
C ALA A 440 -6.38 -11.96 13.40
N ALA A 441 -7.10 -11.26 12.51
CA ALA A 441 -7.88 -10.09 12.85
C ALA A 441 -9.05 -10.43 13.80
N ASN A 442 -9.74 -11.55 13.56
CA ASN A 442 -10.84 -12.03 14.39
C ASN A 442 -10.36 -12.43 15.81
N GLU A 443 -9.23 -13.13 15.93
CA GLU A 443 -8.61 -13.48 17.21
C GLU A 443 -8.21 -12.23 18.01
N ARG A 444 -7.65 -11.21 17.34
CA ARG A 444 -7.33 -9.92 17.98
C ARG A 444 -8.59 -9.19 18.47
N LEU A 445 -9.65 -9.14 17.65
CA LEU A 445 -10.88 -8.45 18.01
C LEU A 445 -11.61 -9.16 19.15
N SER A 446 -11.76 -10.49 19.05
CA SER A 446 -12.42 -11.33 20.06
C SER A 446 -11.72 -11.32 21.42
N SER A 447 -10.39 -11.18 21.44
CA SER A 447 -9.60 -11.06 22.68
C SER A 447 -9.56 -9.64 23.27
N SER A 448 -10.14 -8.65 22.58
CA SER A 448 -10.20 -7.26 23.03
C SER A 448 -11.24 -7.07 24.13
N LYS A 449 -10.85 -6.41 25.23
CA LYS A 449 -11.74 -6.17 26.38
C LYS A 449 -12.92 -5.29 25.99
N GLU A 450 -12.70 -4.33 25.10
CA GLU A 450 -13.68 -3.38 24.60
C GLU A 450 -14.75 -4.11 23.78
N TYR A 451 -14.34 -5.04 22.93
CA TYR A 451 -15.25 -5.85 22.14
C TYR A 451 -16.07 -6.80 23.01
N VAL A 452 -15.44 -7.48 23.98
CA VAL A 452 -16.16 -8.31 24.96
C VAL A 452 -17.17 -7.49 25.75
N LYS A 453 -16.81 -6.27 26.20
CA LYS A 453 -17.73 -5.34 26.86
C LYS A 453 -18.87 -4.92 25.94
N HIS A 454 -18.60 -4.68 24.66
CA HIS A 454 -19.61 -4.34 23.67
C HIS A 454 -20.61 -5.49 23.47
N LEU A 455 -20.13 -6.72 23.29
CA LEU A 455 -20.98 -7.92 23.18
C LEU A 455 -21.88 -8.11 24.40
N VAL A 456 -21.34 -7.96 25.61
CA VAL A 456 -22.13 -8.02 26.85
C VAL A 456 -23.18 -6.91 26.92
N ARG A 457 -22.87 -5.71 26.40
CA ARG A 457 -23.84 -4.60 26.34
C ARG A 457 -24.95 -4.86 25.32
N GLU A 458 -24.62 -5.38 24.15
CA GLU A 458 -25.59 -5.73 23.11
C GLU A 458 -26.51 -6.87 23.56
N GLN A 459 -25.95 -7.89 24.22
CA GLN A 459 -26.75 -8.96 24.82
C GLN A 459 -27.75 -8.41 25.84
N LYS A 460 -27.31 -7.50 26.73
CA LYS A 460 -28.20 -6.83 27.71
C LYS A 460 -29.25 -5.92 27.06
N ARG A 461 -28.97 -5.36 25.87
CA ARG A 461 -29.95 -4.58 25.11
C ARG A 461 -31.00 -5.49 24.50
N GLY A 462 -30.59 -6.57 23.84
CA GLY A 462 -31.50 -7.58 23.31
C GLY A 462 -32.39 -8.23 24.39
N GLU A 463 -31.84 -8.47 25.59
CA GLU A 463 -32.61 -8.96 26.75
C GLU A 463 -33.64 -7.94 27.25
N LYS A 464 -33.38 -6.63 27.13
CA LYS A 464 -34.32 -5.56 27.48
C LYS A 464 -35.37 -5.29 26.40
N ASP A 465 -34.98 -5.37 25.13
CA ASP A 465 -35.90 -5.20 24.00
C ASP A 465 -36.81 -6.44 23.83
N GLY A 466 -36.40 -7.60 24.35
CA GLY A 466 -37.24 -8.81 24.48
C GLY A 466 -38.23 -8.79 25.65
N SER A 467 -38.14 -7.83 26.57
CA SER A 467 -39.13 -7.61 27.63
C SER A 467 -40.03 -6.42 27.30
N ASP A 468 -40.97 -6.67 26.40
CA ASP A 468 -42.31 -6.07 26.32
C ASP A 468 -42.48 -4.57 26.68
N ALA A 469 -42.61 -3.73 25.65
CA ALA A 469 -43.14 -2.37 25.73
C ALA A 469 -44.52 -2.24 25.04
N GLY A 470 -45.29 -3.34 24.94
CA GLY A 470 -46.54 -3.40 24.19
C GLY A 470 -47.76 -4.03 24.92
N ILE A 471 -47.59 -4.74 26.04
CA ILE A 471 -48.71 -5.44 26.72
C ILE A 471 -49.01 -4.84 28.11
N GLY A 472 -49.02 -3.50 28.20
CA GLY A 472 -49.27 -2.80 29.47
C GLY A 472 -50.26 -1.63 29.41
N PHE A 473 -50.90 -1.37 28.27
CA PHE A 473 -51.82 -0.23 28.11
C PHE A 473 -53.25 -0.60 27.71
N ASP A 474 -53.54 -1.90 27.51
CA ASP A 474 -54.81 -2.35 26.90
C ASP A 474 -55.69 -3.21 27.83
N THR A 475 -55.44 -3.19 29.15
CA THR A 475 -56.25 -3.91 30.16
C THR A 475 -57.01 -2.99 31.11
N HIS A 476 -57.32 -1.76 30.69
CA HIS A 476 -58.21 -0.84 31.42
C HIS A 476 -59.19 -0.08 30.51
N ILE A 477 -59.68 -0.73 29.45
CA ILE A 477 -60.94 -0.33 28.81
C ILE A 477 -61.93 -1.46 29.07
N GLU A 478 -62.44 -1.49 30.29
CA GLU A 478 -63.65 -2.25 30.63
C GLU A 478 -64.86 -1.50 30.05
N ASP A 479 -65.53 -2.16 29.13
CA ASP A 479 -66.98 -2.19 28.90
C ASP A 479 -67.81 -0.96 29.36
N GLU A 480 -68.13 -0.07 28.43
CA GLU A 480 -69.44 0.59 28.41
C GLU A 480 -70.00 0.57 26.98
N ASP A 481 -70.96 -0.34 26.79
CA ASP A 481 -72.06 -0.33 25.84
C ASP A 481 -72.10 0.81 24.80
N LEU A 482 -72.13 0.48 23.51
CA LEU A 482 -73.20 0.96 22.61
C LEU A 482 -73.12 0.32 21.21
N MET A 483 -73.91 -0.74 21.06
CA MET A 483 -74.92 -0.92 20.02
C MET A 483 -74.55 -0.67 18.53
N THR A 484 -74.47 -1.80 17.82
CA THR A 484 -75.23 -2.12 16.59
C THR A 484 -75.29 -1.08 15.46
N GLY A 485 -74.59 -1.38 14.36
CA GLY A 485 -74.70 -0.66 13.09
C GLY A 485 -74.08 -1.40 11.91
N ILE A 486 -74.64 -2.57 11.63
CA ILE A 486 -74.48 -3.41 10.43
C ILE A 486 -74.36 -2.64 9.10
N MET A 487 -73.34 -3.00 8.31
CA MET A 487 -73.28 -3.09 6.83
C MET A 487 -73.46 -1.78 6.02
N THR A 488 -72.90 -1.57 4.82
CA THR A 488 -72.17 -2.35 3.82
C THR A 488 -71.61 -1.35 2.81
N HIS A 489 -70.60 -1.77 2.06
CA HIS A 489 -70.03 -1.08 0.90
C HIS A 489 -71.06 -0.44 -0.06
N GLY A 490 -70.68 0.74 -0.53
CA GLY A 490 -71.01 1.33 -1.83
C GLY A 490 -69.80 2.14 -2.29
#